data_AF-A0A372NA60-F1
#
_entry.id   AF-A0A372NA60-F1
#
_cell.length_a   1.000
_cell.length_b   1.000
_cell.length_c   1.000
_cell.angle_alpha   90.00
_cell.angle_beta   90.00
_cell.angle_gamma   90.00
#
_symmetry.space_group_name_H-M   'P 1'
#
loop_
_entity.id
_entity.type
_entity.pdbx_description
1 polymer ?
#
loop_
_entity_poly.entity_id
_entity_poly.type
_entity_poly.pdbx_seq_one_letter_code
_entity_poly.pdbx_strand_id
1 'polypeptide(L)'
;MGLLIADDIHQRKLATYIPSDSKCFSSCAFVFLAGAERKVDGALGVHQISSGSPDLVGAQLAISDIIEVLNRFGTPIDVMHIMFKTPPDDMHVFTQDEIGRYGLNRTASERSGGLASSGQAPITTTQPLDGDEGSDEQQQTSGQPTSDSLQASLPRDTALSPIEEFTRRPNRVAIYTGLDLFGDDISSIRVDDAATCAKSCLVMEGQCKAFTFNTNPRLKKGPNCFLKSSAGRADGNSVAFSGRFLSGAEADPSAFTMGVIDPQTALFDNVDLPGGDLSRRPHQSAKTPLACRLACVDEALCIAFTYIKAKRECWLKGAIGSPIFGKEMVSGVKKLETFSPAKVISLD
;
A
#
# COMPACT_ATOMS: atom_id res chain seq x y z
N MET A 1 9.59 13.25 -32.49
CA MET A 1 10.41 12.43 -31.54
C MET A 1 9.55 11.65 -30.55
N GLY A 2 8.62 12.26 -29.80
CA GLY A 2 7.81 11.53 -28.81
C GLY A 2 6.96 10.37 -29.35
N LEU A 3 6.40 10.51 -30.56
CA LEU A 3 5.55 9.47 -31.18
C LEU A 3 6.31 8.17 -31.55
N LEU A 4 7.61 8.25 -31.88
CA LEU A 4 8.42 7.06 -32.18
C LEU A 4 8.66 6.21 -30.93
N ILE A 5 8.92 6.86 -29.80
CA ILE A 5 9.07 6.19 -28.50
C ILE A 5 7.73 5.58 -28.08
N ALA A 6 6.65 6.34 -28.25
CA ALA A 6 5.29 5.87 -27.96
C ALA A 6 4.94 4.62 -28.79
N ASP A 7 5.32 4.57 -30.06
CA ASP A 7 5.10 3.38 -30.90
C ASP A 7 5.83 2.14 -30.36
N ASP A 8 7.11 2.25 -30.00
CA ASP A 8 7.89 1.14 -29.44
C ASP A 8 7.32 0.65 -28.08
N ILE A 9 6.89 1.57 -27.21
CA ILE A 9 6.19 1.25 -25.95
C ILE A 9 4.93 0.43 -26.22
N HIS A 10 4.13 0.85 -27.20
CA HIS A 10 2.89 0.17 -27.55
C HIS A 10 3.16 -1.22 -28.12
N GLN A 11 4.10 -1.34 -29.07
CA GLN A 11 4.46 -2.60 -29.72
C GLN A 11 5.00 -3.63 -28.72
N ARG A 12 5.83 -3.18 -27.76
CA ARG A 12 6.41 -4.02 -26.71
C ARG A 12 5.45 -4.26 -25.53
N LYS A 13 4.25 -3.70 -25.56
CA LYS A 13 3.24 -3.77 -24.50
C LYS A 13 3.78 -3.32 -23.14
N LEU A 14 4.61 -2.28 -23.12
CA LEU A 14 5.20 -1.78 -21.89
C LEU A 14 4.14 -1.05 -21.04
N ALA A 15 4.34 -1.13 -19.73
CA ALA A 15 3.62 -0.34 -18.76
C ALA A 15 4.13 1.11 -18.74
N THR A 16 3.24 2.05 -18.42
CA THR A 16 3.59 3.46 -18.26
C THR A 16 3.05 3.99 -16.94
N TYR A 17 3.88 4.74 -16.21
CA TYR A 17 3.56 5.23 -14.88
C TYR A 17 4.08 6.66 -14.70
N ILE A 18 3.25 7.53 -14.14
CA ILE A 18 3.62 8.90 -13.76
C ILE A 18 3.63 8.98 -12.22
N PRO A 19 4.81 9.00 -11.58
CA PRO A 19 4.94 9.15 -10.13
C PRO A 19 4.34 10.45 -9.60
N SER A 20 3.98 10.47 -8.31
CA SER A 20 3.31 11.60 -7.63
C SER A 20 4.05 12.94 -7.69
N ASP A 21 5.37 12.92 -7.75
CA ASP A 21 6.25 14.09 -7.83
C ASP A 21 6.62 14.50 -9.27
N SER A 22 6.12 13.76 -10.26
CA SER A 22 6.51 13.88 -11.66
C SER A 22 5.41 14.49 -12.53
N LYS A 23 5.82 15.13 -13.63
CA LYS A 23 4.94 15.77 -14.61
C LYS A 23 5.18 15.18 -16.00
N CYS A 24 4.12 14.75 -16.66
CA CYS A 24 4.16 14.22 -18.02
C CYS A 24 3.27 15.07 -18.94
N PHE A 25 3.88 16.08 -19.56
CA PHE A 25 3.18 17.08 -20.37
C PHE A 25 3.56 17.00 -21.84
N SER A 26 2.67 17.50 -22.70
CA SER A 26 2.93 17.66 -24.14
C SER A 26 3.33 16.32 -24.78
N SER A 27 4.52 16.23 -25.37
CA SER A 27 5.01 15.03 -26.04
C SER A 27 5.11 13.79 -25.13
N CYS A 28 5.30 13.97 -23.82
CA CYS A 28 5.29 12.88 -22.85
C CYS A 28 3.91 12.21 -22.75
N ALA A 29 2.82 12.95 -22.92
CA ALA A 29 1.47 12.40 -22.81
C ALA A 29 1.23 11.29 -23.85
N PHE A 30 1.79 11.40 -25.06
CA PHE A 30 1.73 10.33 -26.08
C PHE A 30 2.48 9.07 -25.65
N VAL A 31 3.64 9.24 -24.99
CA VAL A 31 4.45 8.14 -24.44
C VAL A 31 3.67 7.41 -23.36
N PHE A 32 3.04 8.14 -22.43
CA PHE A 32 2.16 7.57 -21.40
C PHE A 32 0.95 6.86 -22.03
N LEU A 33 0.25 7.54 -22.95
CA LEU A 33 -0.92 6.98 -23.61
C LEU A 33 -0.57 5.77 -24.49
N ALA A 34 0.67 5.49 -24.84
CA ALA A 34 1.02 4.25 -25.55
C ALA A 34 0.89 2.98 -24.68
N GLY A 35 1.02 3.13 -23.36
CA GLY A 35 1.17 2.01 -22.44
C GLY A 35 0.07 0.95 -22.55
N ALA A 36 0.46 -0.33 -22.39
CA ALA A 36 -0.47 -1.45 -22.26
C ALA A 36 -1.31 -1.31 -21.00
N GLU A 37 -0.60 -1.07 -19.90
CA GLU A 37 -1.09 -0.67 -18.60
C GLU A 37 -0.65 0.76 -18.32
N ARG A 38 -1.46 1.50 -17.56
CA ARG A 38 -1.25 2.92 -17.30
C ARG A 38 -1.63 3.27 -15.88
N LYS A 39 -0.80 4.08 -15.22
CA LYS A 39 -1.12 4.65 -13.92
C LYS A 39 -0.61 6.08 -13.77
N VAL A 40 -1.46 6.97 -13.27
CA VAL A 40 -1.18 8.39 -13.00
C VAL A 40 -1.33 8.67 -11.51
N ASP A 41 -0.20 8.84 -10.81
CA ASP A 41 -0.18 9.38 -9.44
C ASP A 41 0.25 10.87 -9.44
N GLY A 42 1.02 11.29 -10.44
CA GLY A 42 1.44 12.70 -10.64
C GLY A 42 0.54 13.50 -11.57
N ALA A 43 1.15 14.38 -12.37
CA ALA A 43 0.40 15.26 -13.29
C ALA A 43 0.53 14.82 -14.75
N LEU A 44 -0.59 14.48 -15.38
CA LEU A 44 -0.70 14.24 -16.83
C LEU A 44 -1.33 15.46 -17.49
N GLY A 45 -0.70 15.99 -18.53
CA GLY A 45 -1.15 17.20 -19.20
C GLY A 45 -1.10 17.10 -20.72
N VAL A 46 -2.15 17.59 -21.37
CA VAL A 46 -2.31 17.57 -22.83
C VAL A 46 -2.64 18.97 -23.37
N HIS A 47 -2.21 19.22 -24.60
CA HIS A 47 -2.54 20.42 -25.36
C HIS A 47 -2.47 20.11 -26.86
N GLN A 48 -2.98 21.00 -27.70
CA GLN A 48 -2.98 20.79 -29.14
C GLN A 48 -1.58 20.94 -29.75
N ILE A 49 -1.40 20.46 -30.98
CA ILE A 49 -0.14 20.66 -31.67
C ILE A 49 0.04 22.12 -32.13
N SER A 50 1.23 22.67 -31.93
CA SER A 50 1.64 23.96 -32.51
C SER A 50 2.42 23.76 -33.81
N SER A 51 2.14 24.55 -34.84
CA SER A 51 3.02 24.68 -36.01
C SER A 51 3.65 26.08 -36.06
N GLY A 52 4.94 26.16 -36.41
CA GLY A 52 5.65 27.43 -36.58
C GLY A 52 5.32 28.18 -37.88
N SER A 53 4.53 27.57 -38.77
CA SER A 53 4.04 28.16 -40.01
C SER A 53 2.51 27.97 -40.12
N PRO A 54 1.78 28.92 -40.73
CA PRO A 54 0.33 28.83 -40.95
C PRO A 54 0.00 27.89 -42.13
N ASP A 55 0.50 26.66 -42.08
CA ASP A 55 0.16 25.59 -43.04
C ASP A 55 -1.02 24.77 -42.51
N LEU A 56 -2.23 25.15 -42.95
CA LEU A 56 -3.46 24.47 -42.56
C LEU A 56 -3.53 23.03 -43.08
N VAL A 57 -2.95 22.73 -44.25
CA VAL A 57 -2.98 21.39 -44.83
C VAL A 57 -2.02 20.48 -44.07
N GLY A 58 -0.81 20.94 -43.80
CA GLY A 58 0.16 20.22 -42.96
C GLY A 58 -0.37 19.98 -41.54
N ALA A 59 -1.06 20.96 -40.95
CA ALA A 59 -1.69 20.79 -39.63
C ALA A 59 -2.79 19.72 -39.65
N GLN A 60 -3.63 19.69 -40.69
CA GLN A 60 -4.69 18.67 -40.82
C GLN A 60 -4.12 17.26 -40.97
N LEU A 61 -3.07 17.08 -41.80
CA LEU A 61 -2.40 15.79 -41.95
C LEU A 61 -1.79 15.32 -40.62
N ALA A 62 -1.10 16.23 -39.90
CA ALA A 62 -0.53 15.91 -38.60
C ALA A 62 -1.60 15.52 -37.56
N ILE A 63 -2.75 16.20 -37.55
CA ILE A 63 -3.87 15.84 -36.66
C ILE A 63 -4.43 14.46 -37.02
N SER A 64 -4.58 14.16 -38.31
CA SER A 64 -5.04 12.84 -38.78
C SER A 64 -4.13 11.72 -38.28
N ASP A 65 -2.81 11.87 -38.46
CA ASP A 65 -1.81 10.89 -38.02
C ASP A 65 -1.86 10.69 -36.49
N ILE A 66 -2.03 11.78 -35.74
CA ILE A 66 -2.11 11.70 -34.27
C ILE A 66 -3.38 10.97 -33.83
N ILE A 67 -4.53 11.26 -34.46
CA ILE A 67 -5.79 10.58 -34.14
C ILE A 67 -5.67 9.08 -34.40
N GLU A 68 -5.06 8.68 -35.53
CA GLU A 68 -4.81 7.28 -35.85
C GLU A 68 -3.97 6.60 -34.75
N VAL A 69 -2.86 7.22 -34.36
CA VAL A 69 -1.97 6.69 -33.32
C VAL A 69 -2.68 6.59 -31.97
N LEU A 70 -3.38 7.64 -31.55
CA LEU A 70 -4.09 7.68 -30.28
C LEU A 70 -5.25 6.67 -30.23
N ASN A 71 -5.94 6.44 -31.35
CA ASN A 71 -6.96 5.40 -31.49
C ASN A 71 -6.35 4.00 -31.35
N ARG A 72 -5.20 3.75 -31.98
CA ARG A 72 -4.46 2.49 -31.84
C ARG A 72 -4.03 2.24 -30.39
N PHE A 73 -3.71 3.31 -29.65
CA PHE A 73 -3.44 3.25 -28.22
C PHE A 73 -4.72 3.03 -27.38
N GLY A 74 -5.91 3.08 -27.96
CA GLY A 74 -7.18 3.03 -27.25
C GLY A 74 -7.37 4.24 -26.34
N THR A 75 -6.94 5.43 -26.78
CA THR A 75 -7.16 6.68 -26.06
C THR A 75 -8.63 7.06 -26.18
N PRO A 76 -9.33 7.38 -25.07
CA PRO A 76 -10.72 7.81 -25.13
C PRO A 76 -10.90 9.08 -25.98
N ILE A 77 -12.01 9.15 -26.71
CA ILE A 77 -12.34 10.30 -27.57
C ILE A 77 -12.41 11.59 -26.75
N ASP A 78 -12.91 11.53 -25.51
CA ASP A 78 -12.97 12.71 -24.62
C ASP A 78 -11.59 13.29 -24.34
N VAL A 79 -10.58 12.44 -24.14
CA VAL A 79 -9.19 12.85 -23.92
C VAL A 79 -8.61 13.51 -25.17
N MET A 80 -8.90 12.95 -26.35
CA MET A 80 -8.50 13.55 -27.63
C MET A 80 -9.14 14.92 -27.84
N HIS A 81 -10.44 15.05 -27.56
CA HIS A 81 -11.16 16.30 -27.69
C HIS A 81 -10.57 17.38 -26.75
N ILE A 82 -10.28 17.03 -25.50
CA ILE A 82 -9.64 17.93 -24.53
C ILE A 82 -8.26 18.36 -25.03
N MET A 83 -7.45 17.41 -25.51
CA MET A 83 -6.12 17.69 -26.08
C MET A 83 -6.21 18.70 -27.23
N PHE A 84 -7.04 18.44 -28.24
CA PHE A 84 -7.13 19.29 -29.42
C PHE A 84 -7.86 20.63 -29.20
N LYS A 85 -8.68 20.74 -28.16
CA LYS A 85 -9.34 22.00 -27.78
C LYS A 85 -8.43 22.93 -26.98
N THR A 86 -7.45 22.38 -26.26
CA THR A 86 -6.55 23.15 -25.40
C THR A 86 -5.53 23.92 -26.24
N PRO A 87 -5.43 25.27 -26.13
CA PRO A 87 -4.46 26.09 -26.86
C PRO A 87 -3.00 25.62 -26.74
N PRO A 88 -2.13 25.85 -27.74
CA PRO A 88 -0.74 25.38 -27.65
C PRO A 88 0.09 26.07 -26.56
N ASP A 89 -0.32 27.27 -26.15
CA ASP A 89 0.29 28.05 -25.07
C ASP A 89 -0.34 27.74 -23.69
N ASP A 90 -1.26 26.78 -23.62
CA ASP A 90 -1.95 26.35 -22.40
C ASP A 90 -1.73 24.84 -22.16
N MET A 91 -2.10 24.35 -20.98
CA MET A 91 -1.99 22.94 -20.61
C MET A 91 -3.20 22.50 -19.80
N HIS A 92 -3.99 21.58 -20.35
CA HIS A 92 -5.02 20.92 -19.56
C HIS A 92 -4.36 19.80 -18.76
N VAL A 93 -4.20 20.02 -17.46
CA VAL A 93 -3.73 19.01 -16.51
C VAL A 93 -4.95 18.28 -15.93
N PHE A 94 -5.05 16.98 -16.18
CA PHE A 94 -6.20 16.19 -15.73
C PHE A 94 -6.24 16.10 -14.20
N THR A 95 -7.42 16.34 -13.65
CA THR A 95 -7.73 16.06 -12.24
C THR A 95 -7.83 14.56 -11.98
N GLN A 96 -7.73 14.14 -10.72
CA GLN A 96 -7.90 12.73 -10.33
C GLN A 96 -9.29 12.19 -10.71
N ASP A 97 -10.32 13.03 -10.66
CA ASP A 97 -11.68 12.68 -11.10
C ASP A 97 -11.74 12.45 -12.62
N GLU A 98 -11.04 13.27 -13.42
CA GLU A 98 -10.94 13.09 -14.87
C GLU A 98 -10.11 11.85 -15.23
N ILE A 99 -9.02 11.58 -14.50
CA ILE A 99 -8.21 10.37 -14.66
C ILE A 99 -9.07 9.12 -14.49
N GLY A 100 -9.91 9.08 -13.45
CA GLY A 100 -10.86 8.00 -13.23
C GLY A 100 -11.97 7.95 -14.29
N ARG A 101 -12.61 9.09 -14.57
CA ARG A 101 -13.74 9.20 -15.52
C ARG A 101 -13.36 8.78 -16.93
N TYR A 102 -12.18 9.17 -17.39
CA TYR A 102 -11.70 8.87 -18.74
C TYR A 102 -10.93 7.55 -18.82
N GLY A 103 -10.78 6.79 -17.73
CA GLY A 103 -10.04 5.53 -17.75
C GLY A 103 -8.58 5.72 -18.20
N LEU A 104 -7.95 6.81 -17.76
CA LEU A 104 -6.53 7.09 -18.03
C LEU A 104 -5.63 6.13 -17.24
N ASN A 105 -6.10 5.67 -16.08
CA ASN A 105 -5.56 4.49 -15.42
C ASN A 105 -6.16 3.24 -16.06
N ARG A 106 -5.32 2.27 -16.41
CA ARG A 106 -5.71 1.04 -17.11
C ARG A 106 -4.93 -0.16 -16.60
N THR A 107 -5.66 -1.23 -16.30
CA THR A 107 -5.07 -2.54 -15.96
C THR A 107 -5.06 -3.48 -17.18
N ALA A 108 -4.24 -4.55 -17.15
CA ALA A 108 -4.12 -5.48 -18.27
C ALA A 108 -5.45 -6.14 -18.70
N SER A 109 -6.37 -6.32 -17.75
CA SER A 109 -7.64 -7.04 -17.95
C SER A 109 -8.66 -6.24 -18.79
N GLU A 110 -8.63 -4.91 -18.72
CA GLU A 110 -9.62 -4.04 -19.36
C GLU A 110 -9.47 -3.93 -20.89
N ARG A 111 -8.32 -4.30 -21.45
CA ARG A 111 -8.14 -4.36 -22.93
C ARG A 111 -8.92 -5.49 -23.59
N SER A 112 -9.21 -6.58 -22.87
CA SER A 112 -9.84 -7.76 -23.46
C SER A 112 -11.36 -7.64 -23.64
N GLY A 113 -12.01 -6.67 -23.00
CA GLY A 113 -13.46 -6.47 -23.08
C GLY A 113 -13.94 -5.46 -24.13
N GLY A 114 -13.06 -4.58 -24.63
CA GLY A 114 -13.46 -3.40 -25.42
C GLY A 114 -13.70 -3.63 -26.93
N LEU A 115 -13.36 -4.80 -27.47
CA LEU A 115 -13.47 -5.10 -28.91
C LEU A 115 -14.69 -5.96 -29.27
N ALA A 116 -15.53 -6.35 -28.30
CA ALA A 116 -16.60 -7.33 -28.52
C ALA A 116 -18.04 -6.75 -28.53
N SER A 117 -18.23 -5.43 -28.50
CA SER A 117 -19.59 -4.85 -28.44
C SER A 117 -19.83 -3.79 -29.51
N SER A 118 -19.90 -4.21 -30.76
CA SER A 118 -20.60 -3.48 -31.81
C SER A 118 -21.09 -4.44 -32.91
N GLY A 119 -22.12 -5.21 -32.57
CA GLY A 119 -22.93 -5.98 -33.52
C GLY A 119 -24.39 -5.55 -33.39
N GLN A 120 -24.83 -4.65 -34.25
CA GLN A 120 -26.24 -4.28 -34.40
C GLN A 120 -27.06 -5.50 -34.83
N ALA A 121 -28.20 -5.69 -34.16
CA ALA A 121 -29.16 -6.73 -34.46
C ALA A 121 -29.93 -6.45 -35.77
N PRO A 122 -30.20 -7.45 -36.61
CA PRO A 122 -31.22 -7.36 -37.64
C PRO A 122 -32.59 -7.76 -37.09
N ILE A 123 -33.58 -6.97 -37.50
CA ILE A 123 -35.01 -7.19 -37.36
C ILE A 123 -35.44 -8.36 -38.27
N THR A 124 -36.16 -9.34 -37.73
CA THR A 124 -37.02 -10.21 -38.57
C THR A 124 -38.33 -10.49 -37.87
N THR A 125 -39.39 -9.95 -38.46
CA THR A 125 -40.80 -10.26 -38.27
C THR A 125 -41.11 -11.63 -38.86
N THR A 126 -41.78 -12.51 -38.12
CA THR A 126 -43.04 -13.22 -38.48
C THR A 126 -43.28 -14.43 -37.56
N GLN A 127 -44.39 -14.38 -36.83
CA GLN A 127 -45.19 -15.54 -36.39
C GLN A 127 -45.90 -16.15 -37.61
N PRO A 128 -46.43 -17.42 -37.61
CA PRO A 128 -47.39 -17.88 -36.59
C PRO A 128 -47.49 -19.40 -36.24
N LEU A 129 -48.18 -19.62 -35.10
CA LEU A 129 -49.20 -20.64 -34.74
C LEU A 129 -48.96 -22.15 -34.94
N ASP A 130 -49.02 -22.91 -33.83
CA ASP A 130 -50.03 -23.96 -33.49
C ASP A 130 -49.52 -24.73 -32.24
N GLY A 131 -50.32 -24.88 -31.17
CA GLY A 131 -51.03 -26.13 -30.80
C GLY A 131 -50.05 -27.15 -30.17
N ASP A 132 -50.27 -27.85 -29.05
CA ASP A 132 -51.44 -28.21 -28.28
C ASP A 132 -50.96 -29.02 -27.04
N GLU A 133 -51.87 -29.13 -26.06
CA GLU A 133 -52.02 -29.94 -24.84
C GLU A 133 -51.10 -31.13 -24.43
N GLY A 134 -51.09 -31.34 -23.10
CA GLY A 134 -51.18 -32.68 -22.46
C GLY A 134 -49.86 -33.27 -21.94
N SER A 135 -49.57 -33.29 -20.63
CA SER A 135 -50.13 -34.11 -19.53
C SER A 135 -49.38 -35.43 -19.27
N ASP A 136 -49.24 -35.69 -17.97
CA ASP A 136 -49.02 -36.98 -17.28
C ASP A 136 -47.62 -37.57 -17.06
N GLU A 137 -47.14 -37.31 -15.84
CA GLU A 137 -47.01 -38.26 -14.71
C GLU A 137 -46.26 -39.60 -14.81
N GLN A 138 -45.49 -39.83 -13.73
CA GLN A 138 -44.95 -41.09 -13.18
C GLN A 138 -43.64 -41.59 -13.83
N GLN A 139 -42.58 -41.99 -13.11
CA GLN A 139 -42.55 -42.70 -11.84
C GLN A 139 -41.16 -42.63 -11.17
N GLN A 140 -41.18 -42.73 -9.84
CA GLN A 140 -40.09 -42.88 -8.87
C GLN A 140 -38.83 -43.64 -9.35
N THR A 141 -37.66 -43.20 -8.88
CA THR A 141 -36.84 -44.02 -7.96
C THR A 141 -35.75 -43.20 -7.26
N SER A 142 -35.57 -43.54 -5.99
CA SER A 142 -34.64 -42.99 -5.01
C SER A 142 -33.17 -43.22 -5.39
N GLY A 143 -32.37 -42.17 -5.29
CA GLY A 143 -30.91 -42.25 -5.29
C GLY A 143 -30.29 -40.91 -4.95
N GLN A 144 -29.92 -40.72 -3.68
CA GLN A 144 -29.00 -39.65 -3.26
C GLN A 144 -27.65 -39.82 -3.98
N PRO A 145 -27.10 -38.76 -4.59
CA PRO A 145 -25.67 -38.63 -4.73
C PRO A 145 -25.19 -37.56 -3.74
N THR A 146 -24.38 -38.07 -2.82
CA THR A 146 -23.35 -37.39 -2.04
C THR A 146 -22.87 -36.06 -2.63
N SER A 147 -22.92 -35.04 -1.79
CA SER A 147 -22.19 -33.78 -1.91
C SER A 147 -20.69 -34.05 -1.98
N ASP A 148 -20.16 -34.16 -3.19
CA ASP A 148 -18.74 -34.00 -3.44
C ASP A 148 -18.55 -33.41 -4.85
N SER A 149 -17.52 -32.59 -5.02
CA SER A 149 -17.11 -31.89 -6.24
C SER A 149 -17.84 -30.58 -6.62
N LEU A 150 -17.64 -29.53 -5.81
CA LEU A 150 -17.47 -28.16 -6.33
C LEU A 150 -16.21 -27.53 -5.70
N GLN A 151 -15.07 -28.20 -5.86
CA GLN A 151 -13.80 -27.48 -5.86
C GLN A 151 -13.67 -26.82 -7.23
N ALA A 152 -14.20 -25.60 -7.31
CA ALA A 152 -13.81 -24.67 -8.36
C ALA A 152 -12.29 -24.50 -8.28
N SER A 153 -11.62 -25.02 -9.30
CA SER A 153 -10.22 -24.75 -9.60
C SER A 153 -10.05 -23.24 -9.76
N LEU A 154 -9.61 -22.57 -8.69
CA LEU A 154 -9.03 -21.23 -8.77
C LEU A 154 -7.84 -21.29 -9.74
N PRO A 155 -7.80 -20.46 -10.80
CA PRO A 155 -6.60 -20.35 -11.62
C PRO A 155 -5.44 -19.88 -10.73
N ARG A 156 -4.46 -20.77 -10.55
CA ARG A 156 -3.12 -20.40 -10.12
C ARG A 156 -2.49 -19.63 -11.27
N ASP A 157 -2.56 -18.30 -11.18
CA ASP A 157 -1.55 -17.33 -11.66
C ASP A 157 -2.15 -15.91 -11.61
N THR A 158 -2.29 -15.36 -10.41
CA THR A 158 -2.31 -13.89 -10.26
C THR A 158 -0.86 -13.42 -10.14
N ALA A 159 -0.11 -13.52 -11.25
CA ALA A 159 1.09 -12.69 -11.38
C ALA A 159 0.64 -11.23 -11.34
N LEU A 160 1.25 -10.44 -10.45
CA LEU A 160 0.96 -9.01 -10.37
C LEU A 160 1.24 -8.35 -11.72
N SER A 161 0.47 -7.33 -12.07
CA SER A 161 0.73 -6.57 -13.28
C SER A 161 2.13 -5.90 -13.19
N PRO A 162 2.85 -5.66 -14.29
CA PRO A 162 4.13 -4.95 -14.26
C PRO A 162 4.06 -3.59 -13.56
N ILE A 163 2.92 -2.87 -13.66
CA ILE A 163 2.71 -1.64 -12.88
C ILE A 163 2.56 -1.94 -11.40
N GLU A 164 1.77 -2.95 -11.02
CA GLU A 164 1.62 -3.32 -9.62
C GLU A 164 2.94 -3.77 -9.01
N GLU A 165 3.74 -4.53 -9.73
CA GLU A 165 5.07 -4.93 -9.28
C GLU A 165 5.99 -3.71 -9.14
N PHE A 166 6.07 -2.85 -10.16
CA PHE A 166 6.91 -1.65 -10.14
C PHE A 166 6.49 -0.68 -9.03
N THR A 167 5.20 -0.42 -8.88
CA THR A 167 4.67 0.51 -7.87
C THR A 167 4.71 -0.05 -6.46
N ARG A 168 4.84 -1.37 -6.28
CA ARG A 168 5.07 -1.97 -4.95
C ARG A 168 6.54 -2.01 -4.55
N ARG A 169 7.47 -1.82 -5.49
CA ARG A 169 8.90 -1.76 -5.16
C ARG A 169 9.18 -0.51 -4.33
N PRO A 170 9.88 -0.65 -3.20
CA PRO A 170 10.21 0.50 -2.40
C PRO A 170 11.26 1.35 -3.12
N ASN A 171 10.96 2.63 -3.29
CA ASN A 171 11.89 3.61 -3.86
C ASN A 171 12.43 4.57 -2.80
N ARG A 172 11.87 4.56 -1.60
CA ARG A 172 12.30 5.40 -0.48
C ARG A 172 12.27 4.62 0.83
N VAL A 173 12.98 5.11 1.83
CA VAL A 173 12.95 4.58 3.21
C VAL A 173 12.83 5.73 4.21
N ALA A 174 11.82 5.65 5.08
CA ALA A 174 11.66 6.54 6.22
C ALA A 174 12.37 5.96 7.43
N ILE A 175 13.36 6.69 7.96
CA ILE A 175 14.18 6.28 9.10
C ILE A 175 13.64 6.90 10.38
N TYR A 176 13.55 6.11 11.45
CA TYR A 176 13.13 6.53 12.78
C TYR A 176 14.17 6.16 13.83
N THR A 177 14.40 7.07 14.76
CA THR A 177 15.23 6.85 15.96
C THR A 177 14.32 6.77 17.18
N GLY A 178 14.58 5.84 18.07
CA GLY A 178 13.77 5.67 19.29
C GLY A 178 12.44 4.94 19.07
N LEU A 179 12.15 4.51 17.83
CA LEU A 179 10.91 3.82 17.47
C LEU A 179 11.21 2.38 17.08
N ASP A 180 10.63 1.44 17.79
CA ASP A 180 10.58 0.02 17.47
C ASP A 180 9.30 -0.26 16.68
N LEU A 181 9.43 -0.97 15.57
CA LEU A 181 8.32 -1.37 14.70
C LEU A 181 7.85 -2.76 15.11
N PHE A 182 7.37 -2.92 16.34
CA PHE A 182 7.19 -4.21 17.00
C PHE A 182 6.28 -5.20 16.25
N GLY A 183 6.75 -6.45 16.11
CA GLY A 183 6.00 -7.56 15.51
C GLY A 183 6.28 -7.78 14.02
N ASP A 184 5.54 -8.72 13.42
CA ASP A 184 5.61 -9.10 12.00
C ASP A 184 7.00 -9.47 11.47
N ASP A 185 7.88 -9.94 12.38
CA ASP A 185 9.24 -10.35 12.08
C ASP A 185 9.24 -11.61 11.20
N ILE A 186 9.77 -11.48 9.99
CA ILE A 186 10.00 -12.58 9.05
C ILE A 186 11.41 -13.15 9.14
N SER A 187 12.35 -12.37 9.67
CA SER A 187 13.71 -12.84 9.93
C SER A 187 14.36 -12.03 11.04
N SER A 188 15.26 -12.68 11.78
CA SER A 188 16.02 -12.05 12.87
C SER A 188 17.47 -12.46 12.75
N ILE A 189 18.35 -11.49 12.49
CA ILE A 189 19.76 -11.71 12.20
C ILE A 189 20.64 -10.82 13.08
N ARG A 190 21.93 -11.16 13.12
CA ARG A 190 22.95 -10.31 13.74
C ARG A 190 23.82 -9.69 12.65
N VAL A 191 23.91 -8.38 12.66
CA VAL A 191 24.70 -7.57 11.71
C VAL A 191 25.46 -6.48 12.46
N ASP A 192 26.47 -5.91 11.82
CA ASP A 192 27.36 -4.93 12.47
C ASP A 192 26.73 -3.55 12.61
N ASP A 193 25.88 -3.15 11.67
CA ASP A 193 25.26 -1.82 11.63
C ASP A 193 23.84 -1.81 11.04
N ALA A 194 23.16 -0.68 11.22
CA ALA A 194 21.81 -0.47 10.72
C ALA A 194 21.71 -0.44 9.18
N ALA A 195 22.77 -0.03 8.48
CA ALA A 195 22.79 0.01 7.03
C ALA A 195 22.77 -1.41 6.45
N THR A 196 23.54 -2.33 7.04
CA THR A 196 23.53 -3.75 6.72
C THR A 196 22.17 -4.36 7.01
N CYS A 197 21.54 -4.00 8.14
CA CYS A 197 20.17 -4.43 8.44
C CYS A 197 19.16 -3.98 7.37
N ALA A 198 19.22 -2.71 6.97
CA ALA A 198 18.38 -2.15 5.91
C ALA A 198 18.61 -2.88 4.57
N LYS A 199 19.87 -3.14 4.21
CA LYS A 199 20.24 -3.87 3.00
C LYS A 199 19.69 -5.29 3.01
N SER A 200 19.76 -6.00 4.14
CA SER A 200 19.18 -7.34 4.28
C SER A 200 17.67 -7.35 4.08
N CYS A 201 16.96 -6.26 4.41
CA CYS A 201 15.54 -6.11 4.09
C CYS A 201 15.32 -5.84 2.59
N LEU A 202 16.09 -4.93 2.00
CA LEU A 202 15.95 -4.52 0.59
C LEU A 202 16.09 -5.66 -0.41
N VAL A 203 17.00 -6.61 -0.14
CA VAL A 203 17.23 -7.75 -1.02
C VAL A 203 16.12 -8.80 -0.97
N MET A 204 15.09 -8.63 -0.14
CA MET A 204 13.93 -9.53 -0.03
C MET A 204 12.79 -9.19 -0.99
N GLU A 205 13.06 -8.44 -2.07
CA GLU A 205 12.14 -8.22 -3.20
C GLU A 205 10.72 -7.79 -2.78
N GLY A 206 10.61 -6.89 -1.79
CA GLY A 206 9.33 -6.35 -1.30
C GLY A 206 8.59 -7.23 -0.28
N GLN A 207 9.11 -8.41 0.05
CA GLN A 207 8.61 -9.21 1.18
C GLN A 207 8.89 -8.53 2.52
N CYS A 208 10.06 -7.88 2.63
CA CYS A 208 10.43 -7.09 3.79
C CYS A 208 10.05 -5.62 3.56
N LYS A 209 9.15 -5.09 4.39
CA LYS A 209 8.62 -3.72 4.30
C LYS A 209 9.16 -2.80 5.38
N ALA A 210 9.75 -3.36 6.43
CA ALA A 210 10.37 -2.59 7.48
C ALA A 210 11.47 -3.38 8.18
N PHE A 211 12.32 -2.68 8.92
CA PHE A 211 13.28 -3.29 9.83
C PHE A 211 13.37 -2.50 11.13
N THR A 212 13.83 -3.18 12.18
CA THR A 212 14.32 -2.53 13.41
C THR A 212 15.69 -3.08 13.76
N PHE A 213 16.64 -2.19 13.95
CA PHE A 213 17.98 -2.47 14.41
C PHE A 213 18.15 -2.00 15.86
N ASN A 214 18.64 -2.88 16.73
CA ASN A 214 18.95 -2.59 18.11
C ASN A 214 20.37 -2.00 18.22
N THR A 215 20.45 -0.70 18.50
CA THR A 215 21.71 0.07 18.58
C THR A 215 22.42 -0.08 19.92
N ASN A 216 21.93 -0.90 20.85
CA ASN A 216 22.52 -1.04 22.17
C ASN A 216 23.94 -1.64 22.11
N PRO A 217 25.01 -0.89 22.45
CA PRO A 217 26.39 -1.36 22.36
C PRO A 217 26.72 -2.49 23.35
N ARG A 218 25.86 -2.68 24.36
CA ARG A 218 26.00 -3.73 25.38
C ARG A 218 25.48 -5.09 24.87
N LEU A 219 24.77 -5.14 23.75
CA LEU A 219 24.22 -6.38 23.21
C LEU A 219 25.32 -7.29 22.64
N LYS A 220 25.74 -8.31 23.41
CA LYS A 220 26.82 -9.24 23.02
C LYS A 220 26.36 -10.50 22.30
N LYS A 221 25.10 -10.90 22.45
CA LYS A 221 24.54 -12.13 21.88
C LYS A 221 23.12 -11.87 21.36
N GLY A 222 22.64 -12.77 20.50
CA GLY A 222 21.31 -12.69 19.90
C GLY A 222 21.25 -11.77 18.68
N PRO A 223 20.09 -11.76 17.99
CA PRO A 223 19.85 -10.88 16.87
C PRO A 223 19.78 -9.43 17.33
N ASN A 224 20.24 -8.53 16.46
CA ASN A 224 20.10 -7.09 16.62
C ASN A 224 19.43 -6.45 15.42
N CYS A 225 19.07 -7.22 14.41
CA CYS A 225 18.37 -6.77 13.23
C CYS A 225 17.15 -7.66 13.01
N PHE A 226 16.00 -7.02 12.96
CA PHE A 226 14.69 -7.66 12.92
C PHE A 226 13.97 -7.19 11.65
N LEU A 227 13.88 -8.07 10.66
CA LEU A 227 13.31 -7.82 9.33
C LEU A 227 11.83 -8.17 9.35
N LYS A 228 10.99 -7.29 8.79
CA LYS A 228 9.54 -7.33 9.01
C LYS A 228 8.75 -7.30 7.72
N SER A 229 7.68 -8.07 7.67
CA SER A 229 6.75 -8.09 6.53
C SER A 229 5.82 -6.88 6.46
N SER A 230 5.73 -6.12 7.55
CA SER A 230 4.94 -4.90 7.67
C SER A 230 5.63 -3.93 8.64
N ALA A 231 5.12 -2.69 8.78
CA ALA A 231 5.62 -1.76 9.78
C ALA A 231 5.21 -2.14 11.22
N GLY A 232 4.35 -3.15 11.39
CA GLY A 232 3.94 -3.67 12.69
C GLY A 232 3.28 -2.60 13.57
N ARG A 233 3.40 -2.80 14.89
CA ARG A 233 2.92 -1.87 15.91
C ARG A 233 4.03 -0.90 16.29
N ALA A 234 3.76 0.40 16.24
CA ALA A 234 4.67 1.40 16.79
C ALA A 234 4.88 1.20 18.30
N ASP A 235 6.12 1.20 18.75
CA ASP A 235 6.48 1.11 20.17
C ASP A 235 7.74 1.93 20.46
N GLY A 236 7.74 2.76 21.50
CA GLY A 236 8.91 3.58 21.80
C GLY A 236 10.01 2.80 22.53
N ASN A 237 11.23 2.88 22.02
CA ASN A 237 12.41 2.21 22.55
C ASN A 237 13.67 3.00 22.17
N SER A 238 14.36 3.60 23.15
CA SER A 238 15.49 4.50 22.89
C SER A 238 16.67 3.87 22.14
N VAL A 239 16.80 2.55 22.13
CA VAL A 239 17.84 1.83 21.39
C VAL A 239 17.34 1.24 20.06
N ALA A 240 16.13 1.56 19.64
CA ALA A 240 15.60 1.14 18.35
C ALA A 240 15.97 2.14 17.25
N PHE A 241 16.51 1.64 16.15
CA PHE A 241 16.67 2.34 14.90
C PHE A 241 15.88 1.59 13.83
N SER A 242 14.80 2.18 13.34
CA SER A 242 13.88 1.50 12.42
C SER A 242 13.84 2.18 11.07
N GLY A 243 13.55 1.41 10.04
CA GLY A 243 13.24 1.93 8.71
C GLY A 243 11.95 1.33 8.18
N ARG A 244 11.09 2.18 7.61
CA ARG A 244 9.90 1.77 6.85
C ARG A 244 10.14 2.05 5.38
N PHE A 245 10.10 1.01 4.56
CA PHE A 245 10.22 1.14 3.11
C PHE A 245 8.91 1.66 2.53
N LEU A 246 9.02 2.62 1.62
CA LEU A 246 7.91 3.33 0.99
C LEU A 246 7.97 3.11 -0.51
N SER A 247 6.80 2.82 -1.08
CA SER A 247 6.60 2.90 -2.53
C SER A 247 6.55 4.35 -3.01
N GLY A 248 6.65 4.55 -4.33
CA GLY A 248 6.49 5.86 -4.96
C GLY A 248 5.06 6.42 -4.91
N ALA A 249 4.08 5.55 -4.64
CA ALA A 249 2.68 5.96 -4.47
C ALA A 249 2.37 6.42 -3.03
N GLU A 250 3.19 6.04 -2.05
CA GLU A 250 2.98 6.44 -0.66
C GLU A 250 3.45 7.88 -0.40
N ALA A 251 2.71 8.62 0.41
CA ALA A 251 3.19 9.91 0.91
C ALA A 251 4.29 9.71 1.97
N ASP A 252 5.11 10.74 2.17
CA ASP A 252 6.05 10.76 3.28
C ASP A 252 5.30 10.74 4.62
N PRO A 253 5.69 9.88 5.57
CA PRO A 253 5.00 9.78 6.85
C PRO A 253 5.14 11.06 7.66
N SER A 254 4.03 11.52 8.23
CA SER A 254 4.00 12.68 9.12
C SER A 254 4.41 12.31 10.54
N ALA A 255 4.68 13.34 11.36
CA ALA A 255 4.91 13.17 12.78
C ALA A 255 3.63 12.68 13.48
N PHE A 256 3.79 11.81 14.47
CA PHE A 256 2.70 11.33 15.31
C PHE A 256 3.14 11.25 16.77
N THR A 257 2.18 11.41 17.68
CA THR A 257 2.42 11.33 19.12
C THR A 257 1.78 10.06 19.68
N MET A 258 2.51 9.34 20.51
CA MET A 258 1.98 8.16 21.19
C MET A 258 2.51 8.06 22.62
N GLY A 259 1.86 7.21 23.40
CA GLY A 259 2.37 6.83 24.71
C GLY A 259 3.54 5.85 24.61
N VAL A 260 4.57 6.05 25.42
CA VAL A 260 5.77 5.24 25.42
C VAL A 260 6.12 4.82 26.83
N ILE A 261 6.40 3.53 26.97
CA ILE A 261 7.11 2.97 28.12
C ILE A 261 8.37 2.31 27.56
N ASP A 262 9.45 3.08 27.55
CA ASP A 262 10.75 2.65 27.03
C ASP A 262 11.33 1.51 27.90
N PRO A 263 11.58 0.32 27.33
CA PRO A 263 12.14 -0.81 28.07
C PRO A 263 13.50 -0.54 28.73
N GLN A 264 14.27 0.45 28.26
CA GLN A 264 15.59 0.78 28.82
C GLN A 264 15.54 1.81 29.95
N THR A 265 14.57 2.71 29.93
CA THR A 265 14.58 3.91 30.79
C THR A 265 13.35 4.06 31.67
N ALA A 266 12.25 3.36 31.36
CA ALA A 266 10.95 3.54 32.01
C ALA A 266 10.38 2.24 32.61
N LEU A 267 11.19 1.20 32.74
CA LEU A 267 10.86 -0.03 33.47
C LEU A 267 11.67 -0.13 34.75
N PHE A 268 10.99 -0.50 35.83
CA PHE A 268 11.52 -0.59 37.17
C PHE A 268 11.27 -1.98 37.74
N ASP A 269 12.34 -2.77 37.91
CA ASP A 269 12.28 -4.07 38.56
C ASP A 269 12.20 -3.93 40.09
N ASN A 270 11.42 -4.81 40.70
CA ASN A 270 11.14 -4.87 42.13
C ASN A 270 10.51 -3.60 42.72
N VAL A 271 9.72 -2.89 41.90
CA VAL A 271 8.98 -1.69 42.30
C VAL A 271 7.49 -1.93 42.12
N ASP A 272 6.73 -1.57 43.15
CA ASP A 272 5.28 -1.46 43.13
C ASP A 272 4.87 0.02 43.11
N LEU A 273 3.80 0.32 42.38
CA LEU A 273 3.19 1.64 42.32
C LEU A 273 1.78 1.55 42.92
N PRO A 274 1.60 1.63 44.25
CA PRO A 274 0.32 1.33 44.87
C PRO A 274 -0.79 2.30 44.45
N GLY A 275 -2.01 1.77 44.30
CA GLY A 275 -3.23 2.52 43.99
C GLY A 275 -3.34 2.95 42.53
N GLY A 276 -4.37 3.75 42.25
CA GLY A 276 -4.60 4.32 40.92
C GLY A 276 -5.04 3.33 39.84
N ASP A 277 -5.40 2.10 40.19
CA ASP A 277 -5.79 1.06 39.23
C ASP A 277 -7.04 1.47 38.44
N LEU A 278 -6.99 1.33 37.13
CA LEU A 278 -8.11 1.60 36.22
C LEU A 278 -9.26 0.61 36.39
N SER A 279 -9.01 -0.54 37.02
CA SER A 279 -9.97 -1.61 37.23
C SER A 279 -9.75 -2.27 38.60
N ARG A 280 -10.84 -2.79 39.19
CA ARG A 280 -10.79 -3.60 40.42
C ARG A 280 -10.28 -5.03 40.20
N ARG A 281 -10.06 -5.41 38.94
CA ARG A 281 -9.57 -6.74 38.53
C ARG A 281 -8.34 -6.57 37.64
N PRO A 282 -7.38 -7.50 37.71
CA PRO A 282 -6.22 -7.47 36.84
C PRO A 282 -6.63 -7.63 35.36
N HIS A 283 -5.82 -7.04 34.47
CA HIS A 283 -6.04 -7.11 33.03
C HIS A 283 -6.08 -8.57 32.55
N GLN A 284 -7.11 -8.92 31.79
CA GLN A 284 -7.44 -10.33 31.53
C GLN A 284 -6.43 -11.02 30.61
N SER A 285 -6.01 -10.36 29.53
CA SER A 285 -5.13 -10.93 28.51
C SER A 285 -3.63 -10.74 28.77
N ALA A 286 -3.26 -9.77 29.62
CA ALA A 286 -1.85 -9.39 29.83
C ALA A 286 -1.21 -10.26 30.92
N LYS A 287 -0.70 -11.44 30.53
CA LYS A 287 -0.12 -12.45 31.44
C LYS A 287 1.40 -12.47 31.50
N THR A 288 2.06 -11.46 30.94
CA THR A 288 3.52 -11.27 30.97
C THR A 288 3.85 -9.80 31.21
N PRO A 289 5.05 -9.46 31.70
CA PRO A 289 5.46 -8.06 31.87
C PRO A 289 5.38 -7.27 30.56
N LEU A 290 5.82 -7.88 29.45
CA LEU A 290 5.75 -7.28 28.12
C LEU A 290 4.30 -7.02 27.69
N ALA A 291 3.41 -8.00 27.83
CA ALA A 291 2.01 -7.82 27.49
C ALA A 291 1.33 -6.75 28.37
N CYS A 292 1.72 -6.65 29.64
CA CYS A 292 1.20 -5.62 30.55
C CYS A 292 1.66 -4.22 30.17
N ARG A 293 2.95 -4.08 29.80
CA ARG A 293 3.50 -2.84 29.26
C ARG A 293 2.75 -2.41 27.99
N LEU A 294 2.61 -3.32 27.03
CA LEU A 294 1.93 -3.03 25.76
C LEU A 294 0.46 -2.66 25.99
N ALA A 295 -0.24 -3.37 26.88
CA ALA A 295 -1.60 -3.02 27.27
C ALA A 295 -1.71 -1.62 27.88
N CYS A 296 -0.75 -1.19 28.70
CA CYS A 296 -0.72 0.19 29.20
C CYS A 296 -0.41 1.22 28.09
N VAL A 297 0.46 0.88 27.15
CA VAL A 297 0.75 1.76 26.00
C VAL A 297 -0.52 1.96 25.15
N ASP A 298 -1.29 0.89 24.91
CA ASP A 298 -2.52 0.91 24.11
C ASP A 298 -3.71 1.57 24.83
N GLU A 299 -3.76 1.51 26.17
CA GLU A 299 -4.82 2.13 26.96
C GLU A 299 -4.56 3.64 27.16
N ALA A 300 -5.46 4.47 26.64
CA ALA A 300 -5.33 5.93 26.65
C ALA A 300 -5.30 6.52 28.06
N LEU A 301 -6.05 5.94 29.01
CA LEU A 301 -6.10 6.41 30.40
C LEU A 301 -4.94 5.87 31.25
N CYS A 302 -4.17 4.90 30.74
CA CYS A 302 -3.07 4.31 31.49
C CYS A 302 -1.85 5.23 31.44
N ILE A 303 -1.35 5.60 32.61
CA ILE A 303 -0.10 6.38 32.76
C ILE A 303 1.02 5.55 33.41
N ALA A 304 0.70 4.41 34.00
CA ALA A 304 1.65 3.47 34.55
C ALA A 304 1.06 2.06 34.66
N PHE A 305 1.90 1.05 34.83
CA PHE A 305 1.44 -0.29 35.18
C PHE A 305 2.30 -0.88 36.29
N THR A 306 1.74 -1.89 36.97
CA THR A 306 2.52 -2.83 37.79
C THR A 306 2.12 -4.24 37.41
N TYR A 307 3.12 -5.07 37.10
CA TYR A 307 2.96 -6.48 36.82
C TYR A 307 3.54 -7.31 37.98
N ILE A 308 2.72 -8.17 38.57
CA ILE A 308 3.11 -9.05 39.68
C ILE A 308 3.50 -10.41 39.11
N LYS A 309 4.80 -10.75 39.08
CA LYS A 309 5.30 -11.97 38.43
C LYS A 309 4.72 -13.24 39.06
N ALA A 310 4.70 -13.32 40.40
CA ALA A 310 4.20 -14.48 41.14
C ALA A 310 2.73 -14.81 40.84
N LYS A 311 1.88 -13.78 40.67
CA LYS A 311 0.44 -13.94 40.44
C LYS A 311 0.05 -13.90 38.96
N ARG A 312 0.96 -13.50 38.08
CA ARG A 312 0.70 -13.22 36.65
C ARG A 312 -0.42 -12.20 36.44
N GLU A 313 -0.43 -11.20 37.30
CA GLU A 313 -1.42 -10.13 37.31
C GLU A 313 -0.85 -8.86 36.72
N CYS A 314 -1.61 -8.24 35.82
CA CYS A 314 -1.31 -6.94 35.24
C CYS A 314 -2.28 -5.89 35.77
N TRP A 315 -1.76 -4.85 36.39
CA TRP A 315 -2.54 -3.77 36.97
C TRP A 315 -2.21 -2.46 36.25
N LEU A 316 -3.11 -2.05 35.35
CA LEU A 316 -3.03 -0.78 34.62
C LEU A 316 -3.52 0.36 35.51
N LYS A 317 -2.80 1.50 35.50
CA LYS A 317 -3.00 2.59 36.45
C LYS A 317 -3.18 3.93 35.74
N GLY A 318 -4.17 4.70 36.20
CA GLY A 318 -4.42 6.08 35.77
C GLY A 318 -3.80 7.14 36.69
N ALA A 319 -3.18 6.72 37.80
CA ALA A 319 -2.44 7.59 38.70
C ALA A 319 -1.18 6.86 39.21
N ILE A 320 -0.11 7.60 39.50
CA ILE A 320 1.13 7.06 40.06
C ILE A 320 1.15 7.37 41.56
N GLY A 321 1.05 6.33 42.40
CA GLY A 321 1.26 6.44 43.83
C GLY A 321 2.73 6.57 44.22
N SER A 322 3.01 6.70 45.52
CA SER A 322 4.39 6.71 46.03
C SER A 322 5.05 5.33 45.80
N PRO A 323 6.16 5.25 45.05
CA PRO A 323 6.79 3.97 44.75
C PRO A 323 7.27 3.26 46.01
N ILE A 324 7.01 1.96 46.10
CA ILE A 324 7.50 1.10 47.19
C ILE A 324 8.25 -0.09 46.63
N PHE A 325 9.12 -0.68 47.45
CA PHE A 325 9.81 -1.91 47.09
C PHE A 325 8.81 -3.09 47.08
N GLY A 326 8.72 -3.77 45.94
CA GLY A 326 7.84 -4.92 45.74
C GLY A 326 8.60 -6.03 45.03
N LYS A 327 9.06 -7.05 45.78
CA LYS A 327 9.81 -8.17 45.21
C LYS A 327 8.99 -8.85 44.10
N GLU A 328 9.65 -9.18 42.99
CA GLU A 328 9.02 -9.84 41.83
C GLU A 328 7.92 -9.01 41.13
N MET A 329 7.96 -7.69 41.30
CA MET A 329 7.11 -6.77 40.55
C MET A 329 7.90 -6.06 39.45
N VAL A 330 7.24 -5.75 38.34
CA VAL A 330 7.77 -4.85 37.30
C VAL A 330 6.78 -3.72 37.17
N SER A 331 7.24 -2.50 37.42
CA SER A 331 6.44 -1.32 37.14
C SER A 331 6.99 -0.56 35.94
N GLY A 332 6.13 0.17 35.25
CA GLY A 332 6.56 1.06 34.18
C GLY A 332 5.72 2.31 34.15
N VAL A 333 6.33 3.42 33.74
CA VAL A 333 5.70 4.73 33.66
C VAL A 333 5.64 5.19 32.21
N LYS A 334 4.45 5.62 31.79
CA LYS A 334 4.17 6.07 30.42
C LYS A 334 4.39 7.56 30.31
N LYS A 335 5.04 7.97 29.23
CA LYS A 335 5.15 9.37 28.80
C LYS A 335 4.60 9.51 27.39
N LEU A 336 4.20 10.72 27.00
CA LEU A 336 3.90 11.01 25.61
C LEU A 336 5.20 11.38 24.89
N GLU A 337 5.40 10.81 23.71
CA GLU A 337 6.55 11.08 22.85
C GLU A 337 6.08 11.26 21.41
N THR A 338 6.71 12.19 20.69
CA THR A 338 6.40 12.46 19.29
C THR A 338 7.50 11.86 18.43
N PHE A 339 7.11 11.04 17.47
CA PHE A 339 7.99 10.43 16.49
C PHE A 339 7.74 11.06 15.13
N SER A 340 8.83 11.44 14.47
CA SER A 340 8.83 11.85 13.07
C SER A 340 9.95 11.13 12.35
N PRO A 341 9.87 10.92 11.03
CA PRO A 341 11.00 10.43 10.28
C PRO A 341 12.21 11.35 10.50
N ALA A 342 13.32 10.80 10.98
CA ALA A 342 14.58 11.51 11.09
C ALA A 342 15.10 11.88 9.69
N LYS A 343 14.84 11.01 8.71
CA LYS A 343 15.12 11.25 7.29
C LYS A 343 14.24 10.34 6.43
N VAL A 344 13.81 10.85 5.28
CA VAL A 344 13.33 10.03 4.17
C VAL A 344 14.44 9.99 3.12
N ILE A 345 14.92 8.80 2.80
CA ILE A 345 16.06 8.58 1.90
C ILE A 345 15.54 7.93 0.63
N SER A 346 15.92 8.47 -0.53
CA SER A 346 15.66 7.86 -1.82
C SER A 346 16.61 6.68 -2.09
N LEU A 347 16.11 5.64 -2.75
CA LEU A 347 16.81 4.37 -3.00
C LEU A 347 17.22 4.19 -4.48
N ASP A 348 17.14 5.27 -5.26
CA ASP A 348 17.56 5.37 -6.66
C ASP A 348 19.09 5.41 -6.81
#